data_AF-A0A6L4Z6G1-F1
#
_entry.id   AF-A0A6L4Z6G1-F1
#
_cell.length_a   1.000
_cell.length_b   1.000
_cell.length_c   1.000
_cell.angle_alpha   90.00
_cell.angle_beta   90.00
_cell.angle_gamma   90.00
#
_symmetry.space_group_name_H-M   'P 1'
#
loop_
_entity.id
_entity.type
_entity.pdbx_description
1 polymer ?
#
loop_
_entity_poly.entity_id
_entity_poly.type
_entity_poly.pdbx_seq_one_letter_code
_entity_poly.pdbx_strand_id
1 'polypeptide(L)' 'MLTLNTIIKEIKDVPVSRLEDLYQFVHSLSSSKKQTENLRRKILSFGGAFRDMTDEDYTDFLNHTKNARTALFDRRIEL' A
#
# COMPACT_ATOMS: atom_id res chain seq x y z
N MET A 1 5.75 35.16 -5.08
CA MET A 1 4.99 33.89 -5.12
C MET A 1 5.75 32.91 -5.98
N LEU A 2 5.91 31.67 -5.53
CA LEU A 2 6.48 30.61 -6.36
C LEU A 2 5.51 30.35 -7.53
N THR A 3 5.99 30.46 -8.76
CA THR A 3 5.18 30.12 -9.96
C THR A 3 5.76 28.89 -10.63
N LEU A 4 4.92 28.12 -11.33
CA LEU A 4 5.36 26.92 -12.06
C LEU A 4 6.52 27.23 -13.03
N ASN A 5 6.47 28.40 -13.67
CA ASN A 5 7.51 28.87 -14.58
C ASN A 5 8.84 29.12 -13.87
N THR A 6 8.82 29.58 -12.62
CA THR A 6 10.02 29.75 -11.79
C THR A 6 10.64 28.41 -11.44
N ILE A 7 9.81 27.44 -11.03
CA ILE A 7 10.26 26.08 -10.67
C ILE A 7 10.89 25.36 -11.88
N ILE A 8 10.27 25.47 -13.06
CA ILE A 8 10.79 24.83 -14.28
C ILE A 8 12.13 25.44 -14.70
N LYS A 9 12.33 26.75 -14.49
CA LYS A 9 13.63 27.39 -14.77
C LYS A 9 14.71 26.86 -13.83
N GLU A 10 14.43 26.80 -12.54
CA GLU A 10 15.39 26.30 -11.55
C GLU A 10 15.74 24.83 -11.77
N ILE A 11 14.77 24.00 -12.17
CA ILE A 11 15.01 22.59 -12.53
C ILE A 11 15.90 22.46 -13.78
N LYS A 12 15.75 23.36 -14.76
CA LYS A 12 16.57 23.35 -15.98
C LYS A 12 18.02 23.75 -15.73
N ASP A 13 18.28 24.54 -14.68
CA ASP A 13 19.62 24.97 -14.30
C ASP A 13 20.37 23.93 -13.45
N VAL A 14 19.78 22.76 -13.18
CA VAL A 14 20.42 21.68 -12.43
C VAL A 14 21.52 21.03 -13.27
N PRO A 15 22.74 20.91 -12.74
CA PRO A 15 23.84 20.25 -13.44
C PRO A 15 23.54 18.77 -13.70
N VAL A 16 24.00 18.28 -14.86
CA VAL A 16 23.74 16.91 -15.36
C VAL A 16 24.13 15.82 -14.34
N SER A 17 25.15 16.08 -13.51
CA SER A 17 25.59 15.15 -12.45
C SER A 17 24.54 14.89 -11.37
N ARG A 18 23.52 15.75 -11.23
CA ARG A 18 22.44 15.62 -10.24
C ARG A 18 21.07 15.35 -10.87
N LEU A 19 21.03 15.06 -12.18
CA LEU A 19 19.78 14.84 -12.89
C LEU A 19 19.06 13.57 -12.40
N GLU A 20 19.82 12.53 -12.08
CA GLU A 20 19.33 11.27 -11.52
C GLU A 20 18.68 11.48 -10.13
N ASP A 21 19.36 12.21 -9.25
CA ASP A 21 18.87 12.55 -7.90
C ASP A 21 17.60 13.39 -7.98
N LEU A 22 17.56 14.36 -8.90
CA LEU A 22 16.38 15.18 -9.16
C LEU A 22 15.22 14.33 -9.68
N TYR A 23 15.48 13.44 -10.62
CA TYR A 23 14.47 12.53 -11.18
C TYR A 23 13.86 11.64 -10.09
N GLN A 24 14.72 11.04 -9.25
CA GLN A 24 14.32 10.25 -8.08
C GLN A 24 13.47 11.07 -7.10
N PHE A 25 13.90 12.30 -6.80
CA PHE A 25 13.18 13.20 -5.90
C PHE A 25 11.80 13.56 -6.45
N VAL A 26 11.70 14.00 -7.71
CA VAL A 26 10.42 14.32 -8.36
C VAL A 26 9.51 13.09 -8.41
N HIS A 27 10.06 11.90 -8.70
CA HIS A 27 9.29 10.65 -8.67
C HIS A 27 8.84 10.26 -7.27
N SER A 28 9.62 10.56 -6.23
CA SER A 28 9.24 10.35 -4.83
C SER A 28 8.07 11.26 -4.43
N LEU A 29 8.04 12.50 -4.94
CA LEU A 29 6.91 13.42 -4.77
C LEU A 29 5.69 12.97 -5.56
N SER A 30 5.89 12.31 -6.70
CA SER A 30 4.84 11.70 -7.51
C SER A 30 4.38 10.34 -6.98
N SER A 31 5.11 9.76 -6.02
CA SER A 31 4.83 8.43 -5.47
C SER A 31 3.40 8.42 -5.01
N SER A 32 2.60 7.74 -5.82
CA SER A 32 1.20 7.52 -5.58
C SER A 32 1.09 6.65 -4.34
N LYS A 33 1.16 7.25 -3.15
CA LYS A 33 0.35 6.80 -2.02
C LYS A 33 -1.12 7.13 -2.31
N LYS A 34 -1.63 6.66 -3.44
CA LYS A 34 -3.01 6.24 -3.53
C LYS A 34 -3.03 4.81 -3.03
N GLN A 35 -2.97 4.65 -1.70
CA GLN A 35 -4.01 3.79 -1.15
C GLN A 35 -5.29 4.46 -1.65
N THR A 36 -5.90 3.90 -2.71
CA THR A 36 -7.06 4.54 -3.31
C THR A 36 -8.04 4.76 -2.17
N GLU A 37 -8.65 5.94 -2.07
CA GLU A 37 -9.66 6.18 -1.02
C GLU A 37 -10.73 5.08 -1.02
N ASN A 38 -10.93 4.42 -2.17
CA ASN A 38 -11.72 3.20 -2.29
C ASN A 38 -11.13 1.98 -1.55
N LEU A 39 -9.82 1.69 -1.67
CA LEU A 39 -9.18 0.64 -0.87
C LEU A 39 -9.23 0.97 0.63
N ARG A 40 -8.96 2.22 1.01
CA ARG A 40 -9.06 2.67 2.41
C ARG A 40 -10.48 2.50 2.94
N ARG A 41 -11.50 3.00 2.22
CA ARG A 41 -12.91 2.80 2.56
C ARG A 41 -13.29 1.33 2.66
N LYS A 42 -12.81 0.50 1.74
CA LYS A 42 -13.07 -0.95 1.72
C LYS A 42 -12.46 -1.65 2.93
N ILE A 43 -11.24 -1.29 3.34
CA ILE A 43 -10.65 -1.82 4.58
C ILE A 43 -11.47 -1.38 5.80
N LEU A 44 -11.84 -0.09 5.87
CA LEU A 44 -12.63 0.44 6.98
C LEU A 44 -14.05 -0.13 7.06
N SER A 45 -14.67 -0.51 5.93
CA SER A 45 -15.99 -1.16 5.94
C SER A 45 -15.97 -2.54 6.62
N PHE A 46 -14.80 -3.19 6.73
CA PHE A 46 -14.66 -4.44 7.46
C PHE A 46 -14.32 -4.23 8.94
N GLY A 47 -13.96 -3.01 9.38
CA GLY A 47 -13.52 -2.73 10.75
C GLY A 47 -14.58 -2.97 11.84
N GLY A 48 -15.87 -3.02 11.46
CA GLY A 48 -16.96 -3.37 12.36
C GLY A 48 -17.46 -4.81 12.25
N ALA A 49 -16.94 -5.60 11.30
CA ALA A 49 -17.48 -6.93 10.99
C ALA A 49 -17.30 -7.94 12.14
N PHE A 50 -16.37 -7.67 13.05
CA PHE A 50 -16.04 -8.55 14.18
C PHE A 50 -16.44 -7.94 15.54
N ARG A 51 -17.19 -6.82 15.54
CA ARG A 51 -17.52 -6.08 16.77
C ARG A 51 -18.39 -6.89 17.75
N ASP A 52 -19.25 -7.75 17.23
CA ASP A 52 -20.19 -8.56 18.02
C ASP A 52 -19.65 -9.97 18.32
N MET A 53 -18.41 -10.28 17.91
CA MET A 53 -17.77 -11.55 18.24
C MET A 53 -17.13 -11.49 19.62
N THR A 54 -17.19 -12.60 20.34
CA THR A 54 -16.38 -12.77 21.55
C THR A 54 -14.91 -12.96 21.18
N ASP A 55 -14.00 -12.74 22.13
CA ASP A 55 -12.57 -12.99 21.94
C ASP A 55 -12.28 -14.47 21.60
N GLU A 56 -13.09 -15.38 22.15
CA GLU A 56 -13.04 -16.82 21.91
C GLU A 56 -13.42 -17.13 20.45
N ASP A 57 -14.57 -16.64 19.98
CA ASP A 57 -15.02 -16.82 18.60
C ASP A 57 -14.03 -16.23 17.58
N TYR A 58 -13.47 -15.06 17.90
CA TYR A 58 -12.47 -14.42 17.04
C TYR A 58 -11.18 -15.24 16.98
N THR A 59 -10.74 -15.78 18.11
CA THR A 59 -9.54 -16.64 18.19
C THR A 59 -9.74 -17.93 17.40
N ASP A 60 -10.92 -18.56 17.51
CA ASP A 60 -11.27 -19.75 16.75
C ASP A 60 -11.34 -19.48 15.25
N PHE A 61 -11.91 -18.34 14.85
CA PHE A 61 -11.91 -17.89 13.46
C PHE A 61 -10.49 -17.73 12.90
N LEU A 62 -9.56 -17.14 13.66
CA LEU A 62 -8.16 -16.97 13.26
C LEU A 62 -7.46 -18.32 13.10
N ASN A 63 -7.65 -19.24 14.06
CA ASN A 63 -7.07 -20.58 14.03
C ASN A 63 -7.58 -21.38 12.84
N HIS A 64 -8.89 -21.38 12.61
CA HIS A 64 -9.50 -22.04 11.46
C HIS A 64 -8.98 -21.48 10.14
N THR A 65 -8.91 -20.15 10.00
CA THR A 65 -8.40 -19.49 8.79
C THR A 65 -6.94 -19.85 8.51
N LYS A 66 -6.10 -19.89 9.56
CA LYS A 66 -4.70 -20.29 9.44
C LYS A 66 -4.56 -21.75 8.99
N ASN A 67 -5.30 -22.66 9.63
CA ASN A 67 -5.28 -24.08 9.31
C ASN A 67 -5.77 -24.35 7.88
N ALA A 68 -6.87 -23.71 7.47
CA ALA A 68 -7.39 -23.81 6.10
C ALA A 68 -6.38 -23.31 5.07
N ARG A 69 -5.70 -22.18 5.35
CA ARG A 69 -4.65 -21.67 4.47
C ARG A 69 -3.50 -22.66 4.32
N THR A 70 -2.98 -23.18 5.43
CA THR A 70 -1.91 -24.18 5.40
C THR A 70 -2.34 -25.41 4.60
N ALA A 71 -3.53 -25.96 4.85
CA ALA A 71 -4.04 -27.14 4.15
C ALA A 71 -4.26 -26.93 2.64
N LEU A 72 -4.54 -25.69 2.20
CA LEU A 72 -4.65 -25.36 0.78
C LEU A 72 -3.29 -25.36 0.08
N PHE A 73 -2.22 -24.95 0.77
CA PHE A 73 -0.87 -24.84 0.21
C PHE A 73 0.01 -26.08 0.48
N ASP A 74 -0.33 -26.92 1.46
CA ASP A 74 0.29 -28.23 1.73
C ASP A 74 -0.32 -29.37 0.91
N ARG A 75 -1.13 -29.06 -0.12
CA ARG A 75 -1.62 -30.07 -1.05
C ARG A 75 -0.45 -30.69 -1.78
N ARG A 76 -0.14 -31.96 -1.47
CA ARG A 76 0.69 -32.80 -2.33
C ARG A 76 -0.09 -33.02 -3.62
N ILE A 77 0.23 -32.22 -4.63
CA ILE A 77 -0.22 -32.48 -6.00
C ILE A 77 0.67 -33.61 -6.50
N GLU A 78 0.12 -34.82 -6.58
CA GLU A 78 0.74 -35.87 -7.39
C GLU A 78 0.57 -35.43 -8.85
N LEU A 79 1.68 -35.03 -9.47
CA LEU A 79 1.78 -34.64 -10.88
C LEU A 79 2.00 -35.87 -11.76
#